data_AF-D2REJ0-F1
#
_entry.id   AF-D2REJ0-F1
#
_cell.length_a   1.000
_cell.length_b   1.000
_cell.length_c   1.000
_cell.angle_alpha   90.00
_cell.angle_beta   90.00
_cell.angle_gamma   90.00
#
_symmetry.space_group_name_H-M   'P 1'
#
loop_
_entity.id
_entity.type
_entity.pdbx_description
1 polymer ?
#
loop_
_entity_poly.entity_id
_entity_poly.type
_entity_poly.pdbx_seq_one_letter_code
_entity_poly.pdbx_strand_id
1 'polypeptide(L)'
;MKLLGKFLIGLVLIFVLLIFAGAVFQIQQENEVKNAKTEPYTVVNFWSAHQPTAKRFSENILTKTTDHDQILLIAKKEILRLKDEYDADIVWINIGPEVWEDNPKILKKEAAKIIWFKFDAEPKPSVNGYNYVGAFAGGDLYVLWS
;
A
#
# COMPACT_ATOMS: atom_id res chain seq x y z
N MET A 1 42.56 -19.37 -19.29
CA MET A 1 42.12 -18.05 -18.76
C MET A 1 40.96 -17.38 -19.53
N LYS A 2 40.70 -17.65 -20.83
CA LYS A 2 39.61 -16.97 -21.59
C LYS A 2 38.17 -17.46 -21.31
N LEU A 3 37.99 -18.63 -20.69
CA LEU A 3 36.66 -19.18 -20.36
C LEU A 3 36.06 -18.58 -19.07
N LEU A 4 36.89 -18.24 -18.08
CA LEU A 4 36.42 -17.73 -16.79
C LEU A 4 35.72 -16.36 -16.93
N GLY A 5 36.27 -15.47 -17.77
CA GLY A 5 35.67 -14.15 -18.02
C GLY A 5 34.32 -14.21 -18.75
N LYS A 6 34.13 -15.17 -19.66
CA LYS A 6 32.83 -15.36 -20.37
C LYS A 6 31.76 -15.92 -19.44
N PHE A 7 32.14 -16.80 -18.51
CA PHE A 7 31.24 -17.36 -17.50
C PHE A 7 30.76 -16.28 -16.51
N LEU A 8 31.67 -15.42 -16.04
CA LEU A 8 31.32 -14.28 -15.18
C LEU A 8 30.36 -13.29 -15.86
N ILE A 9 30.59 -12.96 -17.13
CA ILE A 9 29.71 -12.06 -17.88
C ILE A 9 28.30 -12.66 -18.04
N GLY A 10 28.21 -13.97 -18.34
CA GLY A 10 26.92 -14.67 -18.43
C GLY A 10 26.15 -14.66 -17.11
N LEU A 11 26.85 -14.84 -15.98
CA LEU A 11 26.25 -14.81 -14.65
C LEU A 11 25.74 -13.40 -14.27
N VAL A 12 26.52 -12.36 -14.59
CA VAL A 12 26.10 -10.95 -14.37
C VAL A 12 24.87 -10.62 -15.22
N LEU A 13 24.83 -11.06 -16.48
CA LEU A 13 23.66 -10.86 -17.36
C LEU A 13 22.39 -11.50 -16.80
N ILE A 14 22.48 -12.73 -16.26
CA ILE A 14 21.34 -13.39 -15.61
C ILE A 14 20.87 -12.59 -14.39
N PHE A 15 21.80 -12.11 -13.56
CA PHE A 15 21.47 -11.32 -12.38
C PHE A 15 20.76 -10.01 -12.73
N VAL A 16 21.25 -9.31 -13.74
CA VAL A 16 20.62 -8.09 -14.26
C VAL A 16 19.22 -8.38 -14.81
N LEU A 17 19.04 -9.47 -15.57
CA LEU A 17 17.73 -9.90 -16.08
C LEU A 17 16.73 -10.20 -14.95
N LEU A 18 17.17 -10.84 -13.87
CA LEU A 18 16.30 -11.12 -12.72
C LEU A 18 15.83 -9.83 -12.02
N ILE A 19 16.70 -8.83 -11.88
CA ILE A 19 16.33 -7.52 -11.32
C ILE A 19 15.27 -6.84 -12.19
N PHE A 20 15.47 -6.82 -13.51
CA PHE A 20 14.51 -6.22 -14.44
C PHE A 20 13.16 -6.95 -14.43
N ALA A 21 13.16 -8.29 -14.40
CA ALA A 21 11.92 -9.06 -14.33
C ALA A 21 11.11 -8.75 -13.06
N GLY A 22 11.76 -8.64 -11.91
CA GLY A 22 11.11 -8.25 -10.65
C GLY A 22 10.50 -6.84 -10.71
N ALA A 23 11.25 -5.87 -11.23
CA ALA A 23 10.76 -4.49 -11.39
C ALA A 23 9.56 -4.41 -12.36
N VAL A 24 9.61 -5.12 -13.48
CA VAL A 24 8.51 -5.16 -14.46
C VAL A 24 7.26 -5.80 -13.86
N PHE A 25 7.40 -6.90 -13.12
CA PHE A 25 6.27 -7.56 -12.46
C PHE A 25 5.57 -6.63 -11.45
N GLN A 26 6.35 -5.90 -10.66
CA GLN A 26 5.79 -4.93 -9.71
C GLN A 26 5.03 -3.81 -10.44
N ILE A 27 5.61 -3.24 -11.50
CA ILE A 27 4.96 -2.20 -12.31
C ILE A 27 3.66 -2.71 -12.93
N GLN A 28 3.64 -3.96 -13.42
CA GLN A 28 2.45 -4.56 -13.98
C GLN A 28 1.35 -4.71 -12.92
N GLN A 29 1.69 -5.22 -11.72
CA GLN A 29 0.73 -5.36 -10.63
C GLN A 29 0.15 -4.00 -10.20
N GLU A 30 0.97 -2.96 -10.07
CA GLU A 30 0.50 -1.61 -9.73
C GLU A 30 -0.45 -1.06 -10.80
N ASN A 31 -0.16 -1.30 -12.08
CA ASN A 31 -1.03 -0.91 -13.18
C ASN A 31 -2.35 -1.68 -13.21
N GLU A 32 -2.33 -2.98 -12.92
CA GLU A 32 -3.55 -3.80 -12.80
C GLU A 32 -4.45 -3.25 -11.69
N VAL A 33 -3.88 -2.92 -10.52
CA VAL A 33 -4.62 -2.32 -9.39
C VAL A 33 -5.19 -0.96 -9.75
N LYS A 34 -4.41 -0.07 -10.38
CA LYS A 34 -4.87 1.27 -10.80
C LYS A 34 -6.10 1.20 -11.69
N ASN A 35 -6.13 0.24 -12.61
CA ASN A 35 -7.20 0.08 -13.61
C ASN A 35 -8.37 -0.81 -13.16
N ALA A 36 -8.21 -1.62 -12.10
CA ALA A 36 -9.27 -2.48 -11.59
C ALA A 36 -10.50 -1.66 -11.15
N LYS A 37 -11.71 -2.19 -11.35
CA LYS A 37 -12.92 -1.53 -10.85
C LYS A 37 -13.11 -1.83 -9.37
N THR A 38 -13.51 -0.81 -8.61
CA THR A 38 -13.89 -0.93 -7.20
C THR A 38 -15.36 -0.63 -7.04
N GLU A 39 -15.97 -1.15 -5.99
CA GLU A 39 -17.19 -0.58 -5.44
C GLU A 39 -17.00 0.93 -5.16
N PRO A 40 -18.06 1.76 -5.28
CA PRO A 40 -17.96 3.18 -4.95
C PRO A 40 -17.52 3.40 -3.49
N TYR A 41 -16.60 4.33 -3.30
CA TYR A 41 -16.14 4.75 -1.98
C TYR A 41 -15.86 6.27 -1.97
N THR A 42 -15.70 6.83 -0.78
CA THR A 42 -15.40 8.24 -0.58
C THR A 42 -14.34 8.40 0.49
N VAL A 43 -13.26 9.12 0.18
CA VAL A 43 -12.30 9.58 1.19
C VAL A 43 -12.93 10.75 1.94
N VAL A 44 -13.28 10.54 3.20
CA VAL A 44 -13.99 11.54 4.02
C VAL A 44 -13.05 12.32 4.95
N ASN A 45 -11.82 11.85 5.10
CA ASN A 45 -10.76 12.55 5.81
C ASN A 45 -9.40 12.19 5.22
N PHE A 46 -8.52 13.18 5.11
CA PHE A 46 -7.12 13.04 4.76
C PHE A 46 -6.29 13.89 5.73
N TRP A 47 -5.27 13.25 6.31
CA TRP A 47 -4.36 13.89 7.26
C TRP A 47 -2.92 13.53 6.93
N SER A 48 -2.01 14.49 7.13
CA SER A 48 -0.58 14.28 7.04
C SER A 48 0.10 14.53 8.38
N ALA A 49 0.97 13.61 8.80
CA ALA A 49 1.84 13.82 9.94
C ALA A 49 3.16 14.39 9.45
N HIS A 50 3.56 15.55 9.97
CA HIS A 50 4.91 16.02 9.73
C HIS A 50 5.89 15.23 10.60
N GLN A 51 6.79 14.46 9.97
CA GLN A 51 7.97 13.90 10.62
C GLN A 51 9.20 14.15 9.76
N PRO A 52 10.38 14.42 10.37
CA PRO A 52 11.60 14.72 9.61
C PRO A 52 12.10 13.57 8.73
N THR A 53 11.80 12.33 9.10
CA THR A 53 12.40 11.12 8.47
C THR A 53 11.43 10.31 7.62
N ALA A 54 10.13 10.62 7.65
CA ALA A 54 9.12 9.86 6.93
C ALA A 54 7.89 10.72 6.61
N LYS A 55 7.36 10.58 5.39
CA LYS A 55 6.12 11.20 4.95
C LYS A 55 4.94 10.30 5.28
N ARG A 56 4.15 10.73 6.27
CA ARG A 56 3.09 9.94 6.91
C ARG A 56 1.71 10.48 6.53
N PHE A 57 0.83 9.59 6.08
CA PHE A 57 -0.53 9.97 5.67
C PHE A 57 -1.58 9.05 6.26
N SER A 58 -2.73 9.60 6.61
CA SER A 58 -3.87 8.84 7.09
C SER A 58 -5.17 9.25 6.43
N GLU A 59 -6.02 8.26 6.12
CA GLU A 59 -7.32 8.46 5.51
C GLU A 59 -8.42 7.69 6.19
N ASN A 60 -9.63 8.27 6.17
CA ASN A 60 -10.86 7.55 6.48
C ASN A 60 -11.66 7.39 5.19
N ILE A 61 -12.08 6.16 4.88
CA ILE A 61 -12.83 5.82 3.68
C ILE A 61 -14.21 5.30 4.05
N LEU A 62 -15.22 5.91 3.47
CA LEU A 62 -16.60 5.49 3.54
C LEU A 62 -16.93 4.60 2.33
N THR A 63 -17.35 3.35 2.58
CA THR A 63 -17.85 2.44 1.54
C THR A 63 -18.92 1.50 2.10
N LYS A 64 -19.91 1.16 1.27
CA LYS A 64 -21.01 0.26 1.68
C LYS A 64 -20.62 -1.22 1.58
N THR A 65 -19.50 -1.55 0.95
CA THR A 65 -19.07 -2.95 0.80
C THR A 65 -18.54 -3.52 2.10
N THR A 66 -18.83 -4.79 2.34
CA THR A 66 -18.24 -5.61 3.41
C THR A 66 -17.35 -6.71 2.84
N ASP A 67 -17.19 -6.77 1.52
CA ASP A 67 -16.36 -7.76 0.85
C ASP A 67 -14.88 -7.43 1.08
N HIS A 68 -14.14 -8.39 1.66
CA HIS A 68 -12.75 -8.18 2.06
C HIS A 68 -11.84 -7.89 0.86
N ASP A 69 -12.08 -8.51 -0.30
CA ASP A 69 -11.27 -8.32 -1.50
C ASP A 69 -11.49 -6.92 -2.08
N GLN A 70 -12.73 -6.43 -2.10
CA GLN A 70 -13.05 -5.05 -2.48
C GLN A 70 -12.42 -4.04 -1.51
N ILE A 71 -12.48 -4.29 -0.20
CA ILE A 71 -11.86 -3.41 0.81
C ILE A 71 -10.35 -3.34 0.60
N LEU A 72 -9.68 -4.48 0.39
CA LEU A 72 -8.25 -4.51 0.10
C LEU A 72 -7.91 -3.81 -1.22
N LEU A 73 -8.75 -3.96 -2.25
CA LEU A 73 -8.54 -3.29 -3.53
C LEU A 73 -8.63 -1.77 -3.40
N ILE A 74 -9.63 -1.27 -2.68
CA ILE A 74 -9.79 0.15 -2.36
C ILE A 74 -8.55 0.66 -1.61
N ALA A 75 -8.12 -0.06 -0.57
CA ALA A 75 -6.93 0.32 0.20
C ALA A 75 -5.66 0.38 -0.66
N LYS A 76 -5.44 -0.63 -1.52
CA LYS A 76 -4.30 -0.67 -2.44
C LYS A 76 -4.30 0.49 -3.44
N LYS A 77 -5.47 0.89 -3.94
CA LYS A 77 -5.60 2.06 -4.81
C LYS A 77 -5.22 3.35 -4.09
N GLU A 78 -5.72 3.56 -2.89
CA GLU A 78 -5.38 4.76 -2.12
C GLU A 78 -3.90 4.78 -1.70
N ILE A 79 -3.31 3.64 -1.38
CA ILE A 79 -1.85 3.54 -1.14
C ILE A 79 -1.08 3.98 -2.38
N LEU A 80 -1.43 3.48 -3.58
CA LEU A 80 -0.77 3.90 -4.82
C LEU A 80 -0.95 5.38 -5.10
N ARG A 81 -2.16 5.92 -4.88
CA ARG A 81 -2.43 7.35 -5.04
C ARG A 81 -1.56 8.17 -4.08
N LEU A 82 -1.54 7.82 -2.80
CA LEU A 82 -0.77 8.55 -1.78
C LEU A 82 0.74 8.46 -2.01
N LYS A 83 1.22 7.29 -2.45
CA LYS A 83 2.61 7.10 -2.87
C LYS A 83 2.97 7.97 -4.07
N ASP A 84 2.15 7.95 -5.12
CA ASP A 84 2.51 8.63 -6.37
C ASP A 84 2.31 10.16 -6.30
N GLU A 85 1.29 10.63 -5.57
CA GLU A 85 0.99 12.06 -5.43
C GLU A 85 1.82 12.75 -4.34
N TYR A 86 2.11 12.05 -3.23
CA TYR A 86 2.72 12.66 -2.05
C TYR A 86 4.03 12.00 -1.61
N ASP A 87 4.51 10.99 -2.34
CA ASP A 87 5.72 10.23 -1.99
C ASP A 87 5.62 9.67 -0.57
N ALA A 88 4.48 9.06 -0.26
CA ALA A 88 4.20 8.50 1.06
C ALA A 88 5.18 7.38 1.43
N ASP A 89 5.71 7.44 2.66
CA ASP A 89 6.51 6.37 3.26
C ASP A 89 5.66 5.47 4.15
N ILE A 90 4.62 6.03 4.80
CA ILE A 90 3.72 5.30 5.69
C ILE A 90 2.29 5.81 5.51
N VAL A 91 1.36 4.87 5.39
CA VAL A 91 -0.06 5.12 5.12
C VAL A 91 -0.92 4.35 6.14
N TRP A 92 -1.88 5.03 6.77
CA TRP A 92 -2.93 4.44 7.60
C TRP A 92 -4.30 4.68 6.98
N ILE A 93 -5.10 3.64 6.76
CA ILE A 93 -6.45 3.81 6.21
C ILE A 93 -7.44 3.12 7.12
N ASN A 94 -8.44 3.85 7.60
CA ASN A 94 -9.61 3.25 8.23
C ASN A 94 -10.73 3.18 7.20
N ILE A 95 -11.40 2.04 7.10
CA ILE A 95 -12.46 1.81 6.12
C ILE A 95 -13.72 1.38 6.86
N GLY A 96 -14.88 1.96 6.53
CA GLY A 96 -16.14 1.61 7.18
C GLY A 96 -17.38 2.07 6.43
N PRO A 97 -18.57 1.58 6.82
CA PRO A 97 -19.83 1.86 6.12
C PRO A 97 -20.59 3.08 6.62
N GLU A 98 -20.18 3.64 7.76
CA GLU A 98 -20.94 4.69 8.45
C GLU A 98 -19.98 5.72 9.06
N VAL A 99 -20.34 6.98 8.93
CA VAL A 99 -19.69 8.12 9.59
C VAL A 99 -20.61 8.69 10.67
N TRP A 100 -20.06 9.44 11.62
CA TRP A 100 -20.87 10.16 12.59
C TRP A 100 -21.67 11.27 11.91
N GLU A 101 -22.95 11.42 12.25
CA GLU A 101 -23.82 12.48 11.72
C GLU A 101 -23.26 13.88 12.02
N ASP A 102 -22.78 14.09 13.24
CA ASP A 102 -22.21 15.36 13.69
C ASP A 102 -20.80 15.63 13.14
N ASN A 103 -20.11 14.60 12.64
CA ASN A 103 -18.79 14.73 12.04
C ASN A 103 -18.58 13.68 10.94
N PRO A 104 -18.99 13.96 9.69
CA PRO A 104 -18.92 13.00 8.60
C PRO A 104 -17.50 12.64 8.19
N LYS A 105 -16.47 13.21 8.84
CA LYS A 105 -15.05 12.90 8.62
C LYS A 105 -14.53 11.77 9.52
N ILE A 106 -15.33 11.30 10.48
CA ILE A 106 -14.95 10.24 11.41
C ILE A 106 -15.87 9.04 11.17
N LEU A 107 -15.27 7.87 10.96
CA LEU A 107 -16.01 6.61 10.87
C LEU A 107 -16.60 6.26 12.24
N LYS A 108 -17.89 5.92 12.24
CA LYS A 108 -18.59 5.45 13.44
C LYS A 108 -18.28 3.98 13.72
N LYS A 109 -18.18 3.19 12.66
CA LYS A 109 -17.78 1.79 12.69
C LYS A 109 -16.72 1.54 11.63
N GLU A 110 -15.63 0.90 12.03
CA GLU A 110 -14.56 0.49 11.15
C GLU A 110 -14.81 -0.96 10.72
N ALA A 111 -14.86 -1.23 9.42
CA ALA A 111 -14.83 -2.58 8.87
C ALA A 111 -13.41 -3.12 8.79
N ALA A 112 -12.43 -2.24 8.56
CA ALA A 112 -11.02 -2.59 8.54
C ALA A 112 -10.12 -1.40 8.90
N LYS A 113 -8.92 -1.71 9.41
CA LYS A 113 -7.80 -0.79 9.49
C LYS A 113 -6.64 -1.32 8.66
N ILE A 114 -6.04 -0.46 7.87
CA ILE A 114 -4.94 -0.79 6.98
C ILE A 114 -3.72 0.00 7.41
N ILE A 115 -2.57 -0.67 7.44
CA ILE A 115 -1.27 -0.04 7.59
C ILE A 115 -0.42 -0.49 6.42
N TRP A 116 0.16 0.46 5.71
CA TRP A 116 1.20 0.21 4.73
C TRP A 116 2.42 1.05 5.07
N PHE A 117 3.61 0.47 4.96
CA PHE A 117 4.85 1.24 5.06
C PHE A 117 5.88 0.70 4.08
N LYS A 118 6.60 1.63 3.44
CA LYS A 118 7.72 1.34 2.54
C LYS A 118 8.81 0.53 3.27
N PHE A 119 9.50 -0.37 2.57
CA PHE A 119 10.41 -1.33 3.22
C PHE A 119 11.52 -0.67 4.05
N ASP A 120 12.01 0.48 3.59
CA ASP A 120 13.09 1.29 4.18
C ASP A 120 12.58 2.44 5.05
N ALA A 121 11.27 2.58 5.26
CA ALA A 121 10.71 3.66 6.08
C ALA A 121 11.06 3.48 7.57
N GLU A 122 11.53 4.56 8.20
CA GLU A 122 11.81 4.60 9.64
C GLU A 122 11.30 5.91 10.31
N PRO A 123 10.77 5.86 11.55
CA PRO A 123 10.54 4.64 12.33
C PRO A 123 9.31 3.86 11.85
N LYS A 124 9.41 2.53 11.81
CA LYS A 124 8.28 1.65 11.44
C LYS A 124 7.10 1.77 12.42
N PRO A 125 5.86 1.77 11.93
CA PRO A 125 4.68 1.74 12.79
C PRO A 125 4.53 0.39 13.49
N SER A 126 3.88 0.38 14.66
CA SER A 126 3.48 -0.87 15.31
C SER A 126 2.33 -1.53 14.53
N VAL A 127 2.45 -2.84 14.31
CA VAL A 127 1.45 -3.67 13.61
C VAL A 127 0.84 -4.72 14.56
N ASN A 128 0.90 -4.49 15.87
CA ASN A 128 0.36 -5.43 16.86
C ASN A 128 -1.14 -5.68 16.62
N GLY A 129 -1.50 -6.96 16.42
CA GLY A 129 -2.87 -7.39 16.14
C GLY A 129 -3.27 -7.33 14.66
N TYR A 130 -2.44 -6.77 13.78
CA TYR A 130 -2.71 -6.77 12.34
C TYR A 130 -2.22 -8.06 11.68
N ASN A 131 -2.97 -8.51 10.66
CA ASN A 131 -2.58 -9.59 9.78
C ASN A 131 -1.74 -9.07 8.62
N TYR A 132 -0.63 -9.74 8.31
CA TYR A 132 0.17 -9.42 7.12
C TYR A 132 -0.55 -9.89 5.85
N VAL A 133 -0.72 -8.98 4.89
CA VAL A 133 -1.38 -9.25 3.61
C VAL A 133 -0.36 -9.63 2.53
N GLY A 134 0.84 -9.02 2.57
CA GLY A 134 1.88 -9.23 1.59
C GLY A 134 2.65 -7.96 1.23
N ALA A 135 3.69 -8.14 0.42
CA ALA A 135 4.45 -7.05 -0.17
C ALA A 135 3.62 -6.37 -1.27
N PHE A 136 3.57 -5.04 -1.25
CA PHE A 136 2.85 -4.25 -2.24
C PHE A 136 3.49 -2.85 -2.37
N ALA A 137 3.61 -2.35 -3.60
CA ALA A 137 4.10 -0.99 -3.89
C ALA A 137 5.46 -0.62 -3.26
N GLY A 138 6.36 -1.58 -3.05
CA GLY A 138 7.65 -1.36 -2.39
C GLY A 138 7.57 -1.25 -0.86
N GLY A 139 6.50 -1.76 -0.26
CA GLY A 139 6.29 -1.79 1.18
C GLY A 139 5.52 -3.02 1.66
N ASP A 140 5.38 -3.13 2.98
CA ASP A 140 4.60 -4.18 3.62
C ASP A 140 3.18 -3.70 3.90
N LEU A 141 2.19 -4.50 3.55
CA LEU A 141 0.77 -4.21 3.76
C LEU A 141 0.18 -5.09 4.87
N TYR A 142 -0.51 -4.46 5.81
CA TYR A 142 -1.14 -5.09 6.96
C TYR A 142 -2.60 -4.66 7.10
N VAL A 143 -3.44 -5.57 7.62
CA VAL A 143 -4.87 -5.33 7.86
C VAL A 143 -5.33 -5.85 9.21
N LEU A 144 -6.12 -5.07 9.92
CA LEU A 144 -6.92 -5.50 11.05
C LEU A 144 -8.39 -5.48 10.65
N TRP A 145 -9.05 -6.62 10.73
CA TRP A 145 -10.48 -6.79 10.45
C TRP A 145 -11.32 -6.63 11.73
N SER A 146 -12.51 -6.05 11.61
CA SER A 146 -13.46 -5.85 12.71
C SER A 146 -14.62 -6.84 12.73
#